data_AF-A0A1H8JYW9-F1
#
_entry.id   AF-A0A1H8JYW9-F1
#
_cell.length_a   1.000
_cell.length_b   1.000
_cell.length_c   1.000
_cell.angle_alpha   90.00
_cell.angle_beta   90.00
_cell.angle_gamma   90.00
#
_symmetry.space_group_name_H-M   'P 1'
#
loop_
_entity.id
_entity.type
_entity.pdbx_description
1 polymer ?
#
loop_
_entity_poly.entity_id
_entity_poly.type
_entity_poly.pdbx_seq_one_letter_code
_entity_poly.pdbx_strand_id
1 'polypeptide(L)'
;MAEGIMKKLYGTRAYIQSVGVNNDMEIDGFAVAVCAEIGVELSRHRSRSFDEMEQWGDDLSSFDLVLALSPASQRRALDLTQFYHLDVEYWPVLDPTGMVDDRDTRMALYRQTRDQIIARLTERFGPPPGA
;
A
#
# COMPACT_ATOMS: atom_id res chain seq x y z
N MET A 1 -0.57 -4.77 1.10
CA MET A 1 0.21 -5.25 -0.09
C MET A 1 1.36 -4.30 -0.42
N ALA A 2 1.09 -3.06 -0.84
CA ALA A 2 2.12 -2.12 -1.28
C ALA A 2 3.26 -1.87 -0.27
N GLU A 3 2.95 -1.68 1.01
CA GLU A 3 3.98 -1.51 2.06
C GLU A 3 4.96 -2.69 2.10
N GLY A 4 4.45 -3.93 2.13
CA GLY A 4 5.29 -5.12 2.20
C GLY A 4 6.20 -5.26 0.99
N ILE A 5 5.68 -4.93 -0.20
CA ILE A 5 6.46 -4.93 -1.45
C ILE A 5 7.54 -3.85 -1.39
N MET A 6 7.19 -2.61 -1.01
CA MET A 6 8.13 -1.50 -0.89
C MET A 6 9.23 -1.80 0.14
N LYS A 7 8.88 -2.40 1.29
CA LYS A 7 9.87 -2.84 2.30
C LYS A 7 10.80 -3.91 1.76
N LYS A 8 10.29 -4.87 0.99
CA LYS A 8 11.13 -5.89 0.35
C LYS A 8 12.09 -5.29 -0.67
N LEU A 9 11.63 -4.36 -1.50
CA LEU A 9 12.42 -3.79 -2.58
C LEU A 9 13.39 -2.69 -2.12
N TYR A 10 12.99 -1.87 -1.14
CA TYR A 10 13.70 -0.64 -0.76
C TYR A 10 13.71 -0.36 0.75
N GLY A 11 13.40 -1.33 1.62
CA GLY A 11 13.16 -1.11 3.05
C GLY A 11 14.30 -0.53 3.88
N THR A 12 15.53 -0.52 3.36
CA THR A 12 16.68 0.14 4.01
C THR A 12 16.89 1.59 3.55
N ARG A 13 16.15 2.07 2.55
CA ARG A 13 16.29 3.40 1.96
C ARG A 13 15.24 4.41 2.41
N ALA A 14 14.07 3.92 2.86
CA ALA A 14 12.96 4.77 3.26
C ALA A 14 12.24 4.17 4.46
N TYR A 15 11.71 5.05 5.32
CA TYR A 15 10.74 4.65 6.33
C TYR A 15 9.38 4.47 5.66
N ILE A 16 8.80 3.27 5.78
CA ILE A 16 7.59 2.89 5.02
C ILE A 16 6.52 2.43 5.98
N GLN A 17 5.35 3.06 5.88
CA GLN A 17 4.12 2.67 6.55
C GLN A 17 2.95 2.73 5.55
N SER A 18 1.82 2.12 5.91
CA SER A 18 0.59 2.20 5.14
C SER A 18 -0.62 2.34 6.06
N VAL A 19 -1.66 2.95 5.49
CA VAL A 19 -2.95 3.19 6.14
C VAL A 19 -4.10 2.91 5.19
N GLY A 20 -5.21 2.44 5.75
CA GLY A 20 -6.49 2.29 5.07
C GLY A 20 -7.40 3.50 5.29
N VAL A 21 -8.29 3.76 4.33
CA VAL A 21 -9.41 4.72 4.51
C VAL A 21 -10.50 4.09 5.38
N ASN A 22 -10.73 2.78 5.23
CA ASN A 22 -11.61 1.98 6.07
C ASN A 22 -10.75 1.06 6.95
N ASN A 23 -11.12 0.96 8.22
CA ASN A 23 -10.41 0.15 9.19
C ASN A 23 -11.03 -1.25 9.27
N ASP A 24 -10.85 -2.05 8.21
CA ASP A 24 -11.12 -3.48 8.32
C ASP A 24 -9.90 -4.16 8.94
N MET A 25 -10.12 -4.70 10.15
CA MET A 25 -9.07 -5.26 11.01
C MET A 25 -8.50 -6.59 10.49
N GLU A 26 -9.17 -7.24 9.53
CA GLU A 26 -8.72 -8.52 8.98
C GLU A 26 -7.84 -8.35 7.75
N ILE A 27 -6.68 -8.99 7.78
CA ILE A 27 -5.78 -9.05 6.62
C ILE A 27 -6.42 -9.96 5.57
N ASP A 28 -6.65 -9.42 4.38
CA ASP A 28 -7.17 -10.16 3.26
C ASP A 28 -6.31 -11.39 2.90
N GLY A 29 -6.89 -12.58 3.03
CA GLY A 29 -6.20 -13.84 2.77
C GLY A 29 -5.70 -14.00 1.32
N PHE A 30 -6.36 -13.38 0.34
CA PHE A 30 -5.88 -13.37 -1.04
C PHE A 30 -4.63 -12.52 -1.17
N ALA A 31 -4.60 -11.34 -0.53
CA ALA A 31 -3.42 -10.49 -0.50
C ALA A 31 -2.22 -11.20 0.16
N VAL A 32 -2.46 -11.91 1.27
CA VAL A 32 -1.43 -12.73 1.94
C VAL A 32 -0.88 -13.79 0.98
N ALA A 33 -1.76 -14.54 0.31
CA ALA A 33 -1.35 -15.62 -0.59
C ALA A 33 -0.49 -15.10 -1.76
N VAL A 34 -0.93 -14.05 -2.46
CA VAL A 34 -0.17 -13.53 -3.62
C VAL A 34 1.13 -12.82 -3.22
N CYS A 35 1.21 -12.26 -2.01
CA CYS A 35 2.45 -11.69 -1.50
C CYS A 35 3.44 -12.77 -1.09
N ALA A 36 2.96 -13.87 -0.51
CA ALA A 36 3.81 -15.01 -0.17
C ALA A 36 4.50 -15.62 -1.41
N GLU A 37 3.83 -15.63 -2.58
CA GLU A 37 4.41 -16.09 -3.85
C GLU A 37 5.70 -15.35 -4.23
N ILE A 38 5.78 -14.05 -3.88
CA ILE A 38 6.97 -13.24 -4.13
C ILE A 38 7.81 -13.07 -2.87
N GLY A 39 7.62 -13.90 -1.84
CA GLY A 39 8.37 -13.85 -0.58
C GLY A 39 8.19 -12.54 0.20
N VAL A 40 6.98 -11.96 0.20
CA VAL A 40 6.57 -10.84 1.04
C VAL A 40 5.61 -11.36 2.11
N GLU A 41 6.02 -11.32 3.38
CA GLU A 41 5.19 -11.75 4.50
C GLU A 41 4.26 -10.62 4.96
N LEU A 42 2.95 -10.79 4.76
CA LEU A 42 1.92 -9.84 5.22
C LEU A 42 1.22 -10.26 6.52
N SER A 43 1.44 -11.48 7.01
CA SER A 43 0.71 -12.07 8.16
C SER A 43 0.84 -11.29 9.47
N ARG A 44 1.89 -10.47 9.62
CA ARG A 44 2.15 -9.64 10.81
C ARG A 44 1.68 -8.20 10.65
N HIS A 45 1.21 -7.81 9.47
CA HIS A 45 0.84 -6.44 9.16
C HIS A 45 -0.54 -6.12 9.74
N ARG A 46 -0.62 -5.12 10.63
CA ARG A 46 -1.91 -4.63 11.13
C ARG A 46 -2.37 -3.44 10.29
N SER A 47 -3.59 -3.53 9.77
CA SER A 47 -4.27 -2.38 9.18
C SER A 47 -4.36 -1.28 10.24
N ARG A 48 -4.03 -0.06 9.83
CA ARG A 48 -4.12 1.15 10.64
C ARG A 48 -4.89 2.18 9.84
N SER A 49 -5.74 2.94 10.50
CA SER A 49 -6.39 4.12 9.93
C SER A 49 -5.50 5.35 10.06
N PHE A 50 -5.79 6.39 9.28
CA PHE A 50 -5.15 7.70 9.44
C PHE A 50 -5.34 8.27 10.85
N ASP A 51 -6.54 8.13 11.41
CA ASP A 51 -6.88 8.67 12.73
C ASP A 51 -6.09 7.96 13.85
N GLU A 52 -5.80 6.66 13.69
CA GLU A 52 -4.95 5.92 14.62
C GLU A 52 -3.47 6.35 14.55
N MET A 53 -2.96 6.74 13.38
CA MET A 53 -1.61 7.26 13.27
C MET A 53 -1.46 8.59 14.03
N GLU A 54 -2.41 9.52 13.87
CA GLU A 54 -2.42 10.77 14.66
C GLU A 54 -2.52 10.48 16.17
N GLN A 55 -3.40 9.57 16.58
CA GLN A 55 -3.59 9.22 17.99
C GLN A 55 -2.37 8.53 18.62
N TRP A 56 -1.60 7.78 17.83
CA TRP A 56 -0.39 7.09 18.29
C TRP A 56 0.82 8.03 18.40
N GLY A 57 0.65 9.31 18.06
CA GLY A 57 1.72 10.30 18.08
C GLY A 57 2.75 10.09 16.96
N ASP A 58 2.42 9.27 15.94
CA ASP A 58 3.15 9.29 14.68
C ASP A 58 2.84 10.63 14.03
N ASP A 59 3.80 11.54 14.07
CA ASP A 59 3.65 12.84 13.46
C ASP A 59 3.59 12.63 11.95
N LEU A 60 2.43 12.85 11.34
CA LEU A 60 2.25 12.77 9.88
C LEU A 60 3.23 13.70 9.14
N SER A 61 3.79 14.70 9.83
CA SER A 61 4.91 15.53 9.37
C SER A 61 6.22 14.76 9.11
N SER A 62 6.36 13.53 9.63
CA SER A 62 7.55 12.69 9.48
C SER A 62 7.61 11.96 8.14
N PHE A 63 6.57 12.08 7.32
CA PHE A 63 6.54 11.55 5.97
C PHE A 63 6.73 12.68 4.97
N ASP A 64 7.44 12.40 3.88
CA ASP A 64 7.62 13.37 2.79
C ASP A 64 6.64 13.10 1.63
N LEU A 65 6.15 11.86 1.50
CA LEU A 65 5.40 11.38 0.34
C LEU A 65 4.28 10.41 0.73
N VAL A 66 3.09 10.64 0.17
CA VAL A 66 1.95 9.74 0.23
C VAL A 66 1.67 9.16 -1.16
N LEU A 67 1.68 7.83 -1.27
CA LEU A 67 1.27 7.10 -2.46
C LEU A 67 -0.21 6.70 -2.36
N ALA A 68 -1.08 7.43 -3.03
CA ALA A 68 -2.51 7.15 -3.06
C ALA A 68 -2.85 6.10 -4.13
N LEU A 69 -3.36 4.95 -3.69
CA LEU A 69 -3.69 3.81 -4.58
C LEU A 69 -5.16 3.76 -5.02
N SER A 70 -6.01 4.65 -4.50
CA SER A 70 -7.42 4.74 -4.84
C SER A 70 -7.90 6.20 -4.82
N PRO A 71 -9.00 6.55 -5.52
CA PRO A 71 -9.58 7.89 -5.46
C PRO A 71 -9.95 8.33 -4.04
N ALA A 72 -10.43 7.39 -3.21
CA ALA A 72 -10.78 7.66 -1.82
C ALA A 72 -9.54 8.01 -0.99
N SER A 73 -8.45 7.24 -1.15
CA SER A 73 -7.17 7.50 -0.49
C SER A 73 -6.55 8.83 -0.95
N GLN A 74 -6.66 9.16 -2.25
CA GLN A 74 -6.15 10.42 -2.80
C GLN A 74 -6.85 11.62 -2.17
N ARG A 75 -8.18 11.60 -2.12
CA ARG A 75 -8.95 12.68 -1.49
C ARG A 75 -8.53 12.87 -0.03
N ARG A 76 -8.46 11.78 0.74
CA ARG A 76 -8.03 11.83 2.15
C ARG A 76 -6.61 12.38 2.30
N ALA A 77 -5.68 11.98 1.43
CA ALA A 77 -4.31 12.48 1.46
C ALA A 77 -4.20 13.98 1.13
N LEU A 78 -4.98 14.47 0.16
CA LEU A 78 -5.02 15.90 -0.18
C LEU A 78 -5.54 16.75 0.98
N ASP A 79 -6.54 16.28 1.72
CA ASP A 79 -7.04 16.97 2.92
C ASP A 79 -5.92 17.14 3.98
N LEU A 80 -4.99 16.18 4.07
CA LEU A 80 -3.85 16.24 5.01
C LEU A 80 -2.78 17.25 4.59
N THR A 81 -2.61 17.52 3.29
CA THR A 81 -1.65 18.53 2.79
C THR A 81 -1.98 19.95 3.25
N GLN A 82 -3.20 20.19 3.75
CA GLN A 82 -3.58 21.47 4.33
C GLN A 82 -2.87 21.74 5.67
N PHE A 83 -2.43 20.67 6.35
CA PHE A 83 -1.85 20.73 7.69
C PHE A 83 -0.36 20.34 7.69
N TYR A 84 0.05 19.48 6.76
CA TYR A 84 1.40 18.92 6.68
C TYR A 84 2.03 19.16 5.31
N HIS A 85 3.35 19.36 5.27
CA HIS A 85 4.07 19.51 4.00
C HIS A 85 4.35 18.13 3.40
N LEU A 86 3.37 17.60 2.68
CA LEU A 86 3.38 16.26 2.09
C LEU A 86 3.22 16.35 0.57
N ASP A 87 4.04 15.61 -0.17
CA ASP A 87 3.77 15.33 -1.57
C ASP A 87 2.77 14.18 -1.69
N VAL A 88 1.83 14.29 -2.64
CA VAL A 88 0.82 13.25 -2.90
C VAL A 88 0.93 12.80 -4.35
N GLU A 89 1.25 11.52 -4.55
CA GLU A 89 1.22 10.88 -5.86
C GLU A 89 0.02 9.94 -5.96
N TYR A 90 -0.75 10.07 -7.04
CA TYR A 90 -1.88 9.19 -7.30
C TYR A 90 -1.51 8.10 -8.31
N TRP A 91 -1.53 6.86 -7.86
CA TRP A 91 -1.25 5.68 -8.68
C TRP A 91 -2.54 4.88 -8.85
N PRO A 92 -3.26 5.05 -9.98
CA PRO A 92 -4.42 4.22 -10.24
C PRO A 92 -3.96 2.78 -10.43
N VAL A 93 -4.35 1.93 -9.49
CA VAL A 93 -4.18 0.49 -9.53
C VAL A 93 -5.54 -0.18 -9.55
N LEU A 94 -5.60 -1.38 -10.12
CA LEU A 94 -6.78 -2.21 -10.07
C LEU A 94 -7.14 -2.52 -8.60
N ASP A 95 -8.40 -2.31 -8.23
CA ASP A 95 -8.95 -2.78 -6.96
C ASP A 95 -9.36 -4.27 -7.11
N PRO A 96 -8.66 -5.20 -6.46
CA PRO A 96 -8.93 -6.63 -6.61
C PRO A 96 -10.07 -7.12 -5.72
N THR A 97 -10.63 -6.26 -4.85
CA THR A 97 -11.66 -6.61 -3.86
C THR A 97 -13.09 -6.64 -4.44
N GLY A 98 -13.25 -6.26 -5.72
CA GLY A 98 -14.53 -6.26 -6.41
C GLY A 98 -15.28 -7.61 -6.35
N MET A 99 -16.59 -7.55 -6.61
CA MET A 99 -17.44 -8.75 -6.64
C MET A 99 -17.03 -9.67 -7.79
N VAL A 100 -16.47 -10.83 -7.44
CA VAL A 100 -16.08 -11.92 -8.34
C VAL A 100 -16.41 -13.23 -7.64
N ASP A 101 -17.25 -14.05 -8.24
CA ASP A 101 -17.71 -15.27 -7.56
C ASP A 101 -16.65 -16.38 -7.56
N ASP A 102 -15.79 -16.39 -8.57
CA ASP A 102 -14.76 -17.42 -8.75
C ASP A 102 -13.44 -17.12 -8.02
N ARG A 103 -12.95 -18.09 -7.25
CA ARG A 103 -11.73 -17.96 -6.44
C ARG A 103 -10.48 -17.79 -7.29
N ASP A 104 -10.37 -18.51 -8.40
CA ASP A 104 -9.17 -18.47 -9.26
C ASP A 104 -9.08 -17.13 -10.01
N THR A 105 -10.22 -16.65 -10.49
CA THR A 105 -10.35 -15.31 -11.08
C THR A 105 -9.98 -14.24 -10.06
N ARG A 106 -10.47 -14.36 -8.82
CA ARG A 106 -10.07 -13.43 -7.74
C ARG A 106 -8.56 -13.48 -7.51
N MET A 107 -7.96 -14.66 -7.35
CA MET A 107 -6.50 -14.80 -7.21
C MET A 107 -5.73 -14.14 -8.37
N ALA A 108 -6.20 -14.28 -9.61
CA ALA A 108 -5.58 -13.65 -10.77
C ALA A 108 -5.61 -12.11 -10.69
N LEU A 109 -6.72 -11.52 -10.24
CA LEU A 109 -6.83 -10.07 -10.03
C LEU A 109 -5.87 -9.57 -8.95
N TYR A 110 -5.74 -10.28 -7.82
CA TYR A 110 -4.78 -9.91 -6.77
C TYR A 110 -3.33 -9.98 -7.28
N ARG A 111 -2.97 -10.98 -8.11
CA ARG A 111 -1.65 -11.05 -8.76
C ARG A 111 -1.46 -9.88 -9.72
N GLN A 112 -2.46 -9.55 -10.51
CA GLN A 112 -2.41 -8.41 -11.43
C GLN A 112 -2.20 -7.09 -10.68
N THR A 113 -2.95 -6.84 -9.60
CA THR A 113 -2.75 -5.65 -8.75
C THR A 113 -1.36 -5.62 -8.12
N ARG A 114 -0.88 -6.76 -7.59
CA ARG A 114 0.48 -6.89 -7.05
C ARG A 114 1.53 -6.49 -8.09
N ASP A 115 1.43 -7.03 -9.29
CA ASP A 115 2.40 -6.80 -10.36
C ASP A 115 2.35 -5.35 -10.87
N GLN A 116 1.15 -4.74 -10.91
CA GLN A 116 1.00 -3.30 -11.19
C GLN A 116 1.71 -2.44 -10.12
N ILE A 117 1.56 -2.78 -8.84
CA ILE A 117 2.25 -2.07 -7.75
C ILE A 117 3.77 -2.18 -7.92
N ILE A 118 4.29 -3.38 -8.19
CA ILE A 118 5.73 -3.59 -8.40
C ILE A 118 6.23 -2.75 -9.58
N ALA A 119 5.50 -2.73 -10.70
CA ALA A 119 5.87 -1.95 -11.87
C ALA A 119 5.95 -0.45 -11.56
N ARG A 120 4.94 0.12 -10.88
CA ARG A 120 4.92 1.52 -10.47
C ARG A 120 6.06 1.87 -9.51
N LEU A 121 6.33 1.01 -8.53
CA LEU A 121 7.44 1.21 -7.59
C LEU A 121 8.79 1.20 -8.32
N THR A 122 8.98 0.26 -9.24
CA THR A 122 10.21 0.16 -10.02
C THR A 122 10.39 1.36 -10.97
N GLU A 123 9.30 1.83 -11.58
CA GLU A 123 9.29 3.04 -12.42
C GLU A 123 9.68 4.28 -11.61
N ARG A 124 9.14 4.43 -10.39
CA ARG A 124 9.34 5.62 -9.55
C ARG A 124 10.68 5.65 -8.81
N PHE A 125 11.13 4.51 -8.29
CA PHE A 125 12.29 4.41 -7.40
C PHE A 125 13.49 3.70 -8.04
N GLY A 126 13.35 3.26 -9.29
CA GLY A 126 14.36 2.50 -10.02
C GLY A 126 14.40 1.03 -9.63
N PRO A 127 15.30 0.24 -10.25
CA PRO A 127 15.44 -1.18 -9.92
C PRO A 127 15.86 -1.37 -8.45
N PRO A 128 15.35 -2.42 -7.77
CA PRO A 128 15.74 -2.71 -6.40
C PRO A 128 17.25 -2.99 -6.34
N PRO A 129 17.96 -2.51 -5.31
CA PRO A 129 19.39 -2.79 -5.15
C PRO A 129 19.62 -4.31 -5.03
N GLY A 130 20.36 -4.88 -5.98
CA GLY A 130 20.73 -6.30 -6.01
C GLY A 130 19.91 -7.19 -6.94
N ALA A 131 19.06 -6.63 -7.81
CA ALA A 131 18.46 -7.34 -8.95
C ALA A 131 19.42 -7.41 -10.16
#